data_AF-A0A7V5FZE5-F1
#
_entry.id   AF-A0A7V5FZE5-F1
#
_cell.length_a   1.000
_cell.length_b   1.000
_cell.length_c   1.000
_cell.angle_alpha   90.00
_cell.angle_beta   90.00
_cell.angle_gamma   90.00
#
_symmetry.space_group_name_H-M   'P 1'
#
loop_
_entity.id
_entity.type
_entity.pdbx_description
1 polymer ?
#
loop_
_entity_poly.entity_id
_entity_poly.type
_entity_poly.pdbx_seq_one_letter_code
_entity_poly.pdbx_strand_id
1 'polypeptide(L)' 'DNQEDILEHFDTSKIKMINEEPRRVNIDFPAWMVQSLDREAKHIGVSRQAVIKMWLAERLESLNPKTEAI' A
#
# COMPACT_ATOMS: atom_id res chain seq x y z
N ASP A 1 10.35 -27.10 22.86
CA ASP A 1 9.86 -25.74 22.56
C ASP A 1 8.78 -25.79 21.50
N ASN A 2 7.54 -25.87 21.96
CA ASN A 2 6.33 -25.83 21.14
C ASN A 2 6.10 -24.39 20.70
N GLN A 3 6.54 -24.03 19.50
CA GLN A 3 6.01 -22.87 18.81
C GLN A 3 4.68 -23.29 18.18
N GLU A 4 3.61 -23.26 18.98
CA GLU A 4 2.24 -23.35 18.46
C GLU A 4 2.04 -22.20 17.47
N ASP A 5 1.71 -22.56 16.23
CA ASP A 5 1.51 -21.62 15.14
C ASP A 5 0.19 -20.89 15.39
N ILE A 6 0.29 -19.71 16.02
CA ILE A 6 -0.84 -18.85 16.41
C ILE A 6 -1.76 -18.48 15.24
N LEU A 7 -1.35 -18.75 14.01
CA LEU A 7 -2.13 -18.62 12.78
C LEU A 7 -3.33 -19.56 12.72
N GLU A 8 -3.33 -20.70 13.43
CA GLU A 8 -4.48 -21.62 13.48
C GLU A 8 -5.69 -21.05 14.23
N HIS A 9 -5.48 -20.00 15.03
CA HIS A 9 -6.53 -19.28 15.74
C HIS A 9 -7.01 -18.02 15.01
N PHE A 10 -6.35 -17.63 13.91
CA PHE A 10 -6.79 -16.52 13.07
C PHE A 10 -7.59 -17.05 11.88
N ASP A 11 -8.87 -16.67 11.82
CA ASP A 11 -9.73 -16.92 10.68
C ASP A 11 -9.28 -16.02 9.50
N THR A 12 -8.29 -16.49 8.74
CA THR A 12 -7.72 -15.78 7.59
C THR A 12 -8.73 -15.53 6.47
N SER A 13 -9.87 -16.22 6.48
CA SER A 13 -10.98 -15.99 5.55
C SER A 13 -11.70 -14.64 5.78
N LYS A 14 -11.44 -14.00 6.93
CA LYS A 14 -11.98 -12.69 7.31
C LYS A 14 -10.97 -11.54 7.21
N ILE A 15 -9.78 -11.78 6.67
CA ILE A 15 -8.84 -10.71 6.32
C ILE A 15 -9.42 -9.96 5.12
N LYS A 16 -10.33 -9.04 5.40
CA LYS A 16 -10.85 -8.08 4.43
C LYS A 16 -10.05 -6.80 4.54
N MET A 17 -9.31 -6.49 3.48
CA MET A 17 -8.70 -5.19 3.33
C MET A 17 -9.83 -4.16 3.24
N ILE A 18 -10.00 -3.37 4.31
CA ILE A 18 -11.00 -2.31 4.35
C ILE A 18 -10.80 -1.44 3.10
N ASN A 19 -11.85 -1.30 2.27
CA ASN A 19 -11.90 -0.58 0.98
C ASN A 19 -11.65 -1.38 -0.32
N GLU A 20 -12.27 -2.56 -0.48
CA GLU A 20 -12.16 -3.41 -1.69
C GLU A 20 -12.61 -2.74 -3.02
N GLU A 21 -13.37 -1.64 -2.98
CA GLU A 21 -13.89 -1.00 -4.20
C GLU A 21 -12.91 0.06 -4.77
N PRO A 22 -12.34 -0.14 -5.97
CA PRO A 22 -11.44 0.83 -6.58
C PRO A 22 -12.18 2.10 -6.99
N ARG A 23 -11.89 3.21 -6.30
CA ARG A 23 -12.38 4.55 -6.68
C ARG A 23 -11.37 5.28 -7.57
N ARG A 24 -11.80 5.71 -8.75
CA ARG A 24 -10.97 6.55 -9.64
C ARG A 24 -10.90 7.98 -9.10
N VAL A 25 -9.68 8.51 -9.02
CA VAL A 25 -9.40 9.90 -8.64
C VAL A 25 -8.49 10.50 -9.70
N ASN A 26 -8.89 11.64 -10.27
CA ASN A 26 -8.09 12.38 -11.24
C ASN A 26 -7.25 13.42 -10.52
N ILE A 27 -5.95 13.47 -10.81
CA ILE A 27 -4.99 14.36 -10.16
C ILE A 27 -4.03 14.89 -11.23
N ASP A 28 -3.79 16.21 -11.20
CA ASP A 28 -2.76 16.84 -12.00
C ASP A 28 -1.44 16.88 -11.22
N PHE A 29 -0.34 16.55 -11.91
CA PHE A 29 1.00 16.58 -11.35
C PHE A 29 1.88 17.57 -12.12
N PRO A 30 2.71 18.36 -11.43
CA PRO A 30 3.75 19.13 -12.09
C PRO A 30 4.68 18.23 -12.91
N ALA A 31 5.20 18.75 -14.03
CA ALA A 31 6.04 17.99 -14.95
C ALA A 31 7.27 17.37 -14.27
N TRP A 32 7.91 18.09 -13.34
CA TRP A 32 9.07 17.60 -12.60
C TRP A 32 8.73 16.38 -11.73
N MET A 33 7.53 16.31 -11.18
CA MET A 33 7.11 15.20 -10.33
C MET A 33 6.86 13.94 -11.16
N VAL A 34 6.23 14.09 -12.33
CA VAL A 34 6.01 12.98 -13.27
C VAL A 34 7.35 12.39 -13.73
N GLN A 35 8.32 13.23 -14.08
CA GLN A 35 9.66 12.78 -14.49
C GLN A 35 10.38 11.99 -13.38
N SER A 36 10.29 12.45 -12.14
CA SER A 36 10.85 11.73 -10.98
C SER A 36 10.17 10.38 -10.77
N LEU A 37 8.84 10.33 -10.85
CA LEU A 37 8.07 9.09 -10.71
C LEU A 37 8.39 8.10 -11.83
N ASP A 38 8.58 8.57 -13.06
CA ASP A 38 8.95 7.72 -14.20
C ASP A 38 10.33 7.11 -14.06
N ARG A 39 11.30 7.88 -13.56
CA ARG A 39 12.64 7.39 -13.28
C ARG A 39 12.60 6.27 -12.24
N GLU A 40 11.81 6.45 -11.18
CA GLU A 40 11.69 5.46 -10.12
C GLU A 40 10.96 4.20 -10.59
N ALA A 41 9.85 4.37 -11.31
CA ALA A 41 9.10 3.28 -11.93
C ALA A 41 10.01 2.42 -12.82
N LYS A 42 10.87 3.05 -13.62
CA LYS A 42 11.87 2.35 -14.44
C LYS A 42 12.95 1.67 -13.60
N HIS A 43 13.39 2.28 -12.51
CA HIS A 43 14.43 1.72 -11.63
C HIS A 43 13.95 0.44 -10.94
N ILE A 44 12.73 0.45 -10.41
CA ILE A 44 12.11 -0.68 -9.71
C ILE A 44 11.52 -1.70 -10.70
N GLY A 45 11.21 -1.28 -11.94
CA GLY A 45 10.61 -2.14 -12.96
C GLY A 45 9.10 -2.29 -12.84
N VAL A 46 8.41 -1.27 -12.32
CA VAL A 46 6.96 -1.26 -12.11
C VAL A 46 6.29 -0.09 -12.82
N SER A 47 4.96 -0.03 -12.82
CA SER A 47 4.24 1.12 -13.38
C SER A 47 4.32 2.34 -12.47
N ARG A 48 4.19 3.54 -13.05
CA ARG A 48 4.08 4.80 -12.29
C ARG A 48 2.97 4.74 -11.23
N GLN A 49 1.82 4.14 -11.58
CA GLN A 49 0.69 3.99 -10.68
C GLN A 49 1.01 3.09 -9.48
N ALA A 50 1.84 2.06 -9.67
CA ALA A 50 2.30 1.22 -8.57
C ALA A 50 3.21 1.99 -7.60
N VAL A 51 4.15 2.79 -8.12
CA VAL A 51 5.01 3.67 -7.29
C VAL A 51 4.15 4.65 -6.48
N ILE A 52 3.21 5.34 -7.13
CA ILE A 52 2.30 6.28 -6.47
C ILE A 52 1.50 5.57 -5.36
N LYS A 53 0.95 4.38 -5.65
CA LYS A 53 0.15 3.63 -4.68
C LYS A 53 0.98 3.22 -3.46
N MET A 54 2.18 2.70 -3.68
CA MET A 54 3.07 2.22 -2.63
C MET A 54 3.49 3.36 -1.69
N TRP A 55 4.03 4.45 -2.25
CA TRP A 55 4.46 5.60 -1.43
C TRP A 55 3.30 6.28 -0.70
N LEU A 56 2.12 6.36 -1.33
CA LEU A 56 0.93 6.90 -0.68
C LEU A 56 0.49 6.00 0.48
N ALA A 57 0.50 4.67 0.30
CA ALA A 57 0.17 3.72 1.35
C ALA A 57 1.13 3.84 2.54
N GLU A 58 2.45 3.78 2.28
CA GLU A 58 3.49 3.95 3.31
C GLU A 58 3.32 5.27 4.08
N ARG A 59 3.03 6.36 3.35
CA ARG A 59 2.82 7.66 4.00
C ARG A 59 1.56 7.67 4.84
N LEU A 60 0.44 7.12 4.36
CA LEU A 60 -0.82 7.05 5.10
C LEU A 60 -0.71 6.16 6.35
N GLU A 61 -0.03 5.02 6.25
CA GLU A 61 0.28 4.14 7.38
C GLU A 61 1.12 4.87 8.43
N SER A 62 2.16 5.61 8.00
CA SER A 62 2.99 6.42 8.91
C SER A 62 2.21 7.52 9.65
N LEU A 63 1.11 8.01 9.06
CA LEU A 63 0.24 9.01 9.67
C LEU A 63 -0.79 8.39 10.63
N ASN A 64 -1.14 7.11 10.43
CA ASN A 64 -2.09 6.35 11.25
C ASN A 64 -1.41 5.13 11.91
N PRO A 65 -0.48 5.32 12.86
CA PRO A 65 0.26 4.22 13.50
C PRO A 65 -0.60 3.33 14.42
N LYS A 66 -1.93 3.48 14.46
CA LYS A 66 -2.85 2.82 15.40
C LYS A 66 -4.04 2.09 14.74
N THR A 67 -3.79 1.35 13.67
CA THR A 67 -4.82 0.44 13.10
C THR A 67 -4.42 -1.03 13.14
N GLU A 68 -3.30 -1.38 13.79
CA GLU A 68 -2.85 -2.78 13.99
C GLU A 68 -3.01 -3.29 15.44
N ALA A 69 -3.71 -2.55 16.30
CA ALA A 69 -4.01 -2.99 17.67
C ALA A 69 -5.53 -3.21 17.83
N ILE A 70 -6.09 -4.13 17.03
CA ILE A 70 -7.38 -4.79 17.30
C ILE A 70 -7.25 -6.25 16.86
#